data_AF-A0A5K7S4D3-F1
#
_entry.id   AF-A0A5K7S4D3-F1
#
_cell.length_a   1.000
_cell.length_b   1.000
_cell.length_c   1.000
_cell.angle_alpha   90.00
_cell.angle_beta   90.00
_cell.angle_gamma   90.00
#
_symmetry.space_group_name_H-M   'P 1'
#
loop_
_entity.id
_entity.type
_entity.pdbx_description
1 polymer ?
#
loop_
_entity_poly.entity_id
_entity_poly.type
_entity_poly.pdbx_seq_one_letter_code
_entity_poly.pdbx_strand_id
1 'polypeptide(L)'
;MVNRNIARYTDVLTAQGFTAQQADLFVGSVNLIDQDNNAQHDILSNRTQLVEGNIGLLNDLYAIIKRICKTGKALYKDSMPVKVPDYTFSSLKKEVGNQAIKKETLESGQNTPIGETVT
;
A
#
# COMPACT_ATOMS: atom_id res chain seq x y z
N MET A 1 -5.61 -0.57 -33.46
CA MET A 1 -5.74 0.37 -34.60
C MET A 1 -4.55 0.25 -35.57
N VAL A 2 -3.34 0.13 -35.03
CA VAL A 2 -2.09 0.00 -35.78
C VAL A 2 -2.02 -1.25 -36.68
N ASN A 3 -2.45 -2.42 -36.19
CA ASN A 3 -2.46 -3.66 -36.98
C ASN A 3 -3.36 -3.57 -38.22
N ARG A 4 -4.48 -2.82 -38.15
CA ARG A 4 -5.33 -2.52 -39.32
C ARG A 4 -4.63 -1.63 -40.35
N ASN A 5 -3.77 -0.71 -39.90
CA ASN A 5 -3.05 0.18 -40.81
C ASN A 5 -1.96 -0.59 -41.57
N ILE A 6 -1.23 -1.48 -40.90
CA ILE A 6 -0.22 -2.32 -41.57
C ILE A 6 -0.86 -3.21 -42.63
N ALA A 7 -1.97 -3.86 -42.31
CA ALA A 7 -2.71 -4.68 -43.27
C ALA A 7 -3.28 -3.87 -44.45
N ARG A 8 -3.64 -2.60 -44.22
CA ARG A 8 -4.24 -1.73 -45.25
C ARG A 8 -3.20 -1.14 -46.22
N TYR A 9 -1.96 -0.96 -45.79
CA TYR A 9 -0.91 -0.33 -46.57
C TYR A 9 0.24 -1.27 -46.94
N THR A 10 0.04 -2.59 -46.84
CA THR A 10 1.09 -3.60 -47.04
C THR A 10 1.75 -3.48 -48.42
N ASP A 11 1.00 -3.24 -49.49
CA ASP A 11 1.54 -3.11 -50.85
C ASP A 11 2.48 -1.91 -51.02
N VAL A 12 2.13 -0.78 -50.40
CA VAL A 12 2.96 0.44 -50.44
C VAL A 12 4.20 0.27 -49.58
N LEU A 13 4.06 -0.37 -48.42
CA LEU A 13 5.16 -0.61 -47.48
C LEU A 13 6.16 -1.63 -48.06
N THR A 14 5.68 -2.72 -48.65
CA THR A 14 6.53 -3.75 -49.29
C THR A 14 7.29 -3.19 -50.49
N ALA A 15 6.67 -2.31 -51.28
CA ALA A 15 7.35 -1.58 -52.36
C ALA A 15 8.52 -0.70 -51.86
N GLN A 16 8.52 -0.29 -50.59
CA GLN A 16 9.61 0.45 -49.95
C GLN A 16 10.57 -0.44 -49.14
N GLY A 17 10.47 -1.77 -49.29
CA GLY A 17 11.37 -2.72 -48.62
C GLY A 17 10.91 -3.16 -47.23
N PHE A 18 9.66 -2.88 -46.84
CA PHE A 18 9.08 -3.43 -45.62
C PHE A 18 8.86 -4.94 -45.78
N THR A 19 9.53 -5.73 -44.95
CA THR A 19 9.46 -7.19 -45.05
C THR A 19 8.32 -7.75 -44.20
N ALA A 20 7.82 -8.94 -44.56
CA ALA A 20 6.83 -9.65 -43.75
C ALA A 20 7.32 -9.89 -42.31
N GLN A 21 8.61 -10.17 -42.14
CA GLN A 21 9.22 -10.38 -40.82
C GLN A 21 9.20 -9.12 -39.94
N GLN A 22 9.35 -7.93 -40.55
CA GLN A 22 9.20 -6.65 -39.83
C GLN A 22 7.75 -6.36 -39.48
N ALA A 23 6.80 -6.73 -40.34
CA ALA A 23 5.38 -6.64 -40.04
C ALA A 23 5.01 -7.49 -38.81
N ASP A 24 5.48 -8.73 -38.77
CA ASP A 24 5.24 -9.65 -37.66
C ASP A 24 5.87 -9.14 -36.35
N LEU A 25 7.11 -8.67 -36.40
CA LEU A 25 7.78 -8.07 -35.24
C LEU A 25 7.04 -6.84 -34.71
N PHE A 26 6.55 -5.99 -35.60
CA PHE A 26 5.87 -4.77 -35.19
C PHE A 26 4.49 -5.07 -34.60
N VAL A 27 3.72 -5.97 -35.22
CA VAL A 27 2.45 -6.45 -34.68
C VAL A 27 2.66 -7.11 -33.32
N GLY A 28 3.69 -7.95 -33.18
CA GLY A 28 4.07 -8.56 -31.91
C GLY A 28 4.41 -7.54 -30.84
N SER A 29 5.22 -6.53 -31.19
CA SER A 29 5.62 -5.46 -30.26
C SER A 29 4.43 -4.61 -29.82
N VAL A 30 3.50 -4.29 -30.72
CA VAL A 30 2.26 -3.56 -30.39
C VAL A 30 1.41 -4.37 -29.41
N ASN A 31 1.25 -5.67 -29.67
CA ASN A 31 0.47 -6.54 -28.78
C ASN A 31 1.10 -6.65 -27.38
N LEU A 32 2.44 -6.71 -27.30
CA LEU A 32 3.15 -6.71 -26.01
C LEU A 32 2.96 -5.39 -25.26
N ILE A 33 3.07 -4.25 -25.94
CA ILE A 33 2.83 -2.94 -25.34
C ILE A 33 1.39 -2.84 -24.82
N ASP A 34 0.40 -3.29 -25.60
CA ASP A 34 -1.00 -3.30 -25.17
C ASP A 34 -1.22 -4.20 -23.94
N GLN A 35 -0.57 -5.36 -23.89
CA GLN A 35 -0.60 -6.25 -22.72
C GLN A 35 0.03 -5.59 -21.48
N ASP A 36 1.22 -5.01 -21.64
CA ASP A 36 1.92 -4.33 -20.54
C ASP A 36 1.13 -3.14 -20.01
N ASN A 37 0.50 -2.36 -20.90
CA ASN A 37 -0.36 -1.25 -20.51
C ASN A 37 -1.57 -1.73 -19.69
N ASN A 38 -2.23 -2.79 -20.13
CA ASN A 38 -3.35 -3.38 -19.38
C ASN A 38 -2.89 -3.86 -17.99
N ALA A 39 -1.76 -4.55 -17.91
CA ALA A 39 -1.19 -5.01 -16.65
C ALA A 39 -0.85 -3.84 -15.70
N GLN A 40 -0.28 -2.75 -16.25
CA GLN A 40 -0.02 -1.54 -15.47
C GLN A 40 -1.31 -0.89 -14.95
N HIS A 41 -2.34 -0.81 -15.78
CA HIS A 41 -3.65 -0.30 -15.37
C HIS A 41 -4.25 -1.13 -14.23
N ASP A 42 -4.18 -2.46 -14.31
CA ASP A 42 -4.67 -3.34 -13.26
C ASP A 42 -3.90 -3.14 -11.94
N ILE A 43 -2.58 -3.03 -12.00
CA ILE A 43 -1.74 -2.75 -10.83
C ILE A 43 -2.11 -1.40 -10.20
N LEU A 44 -2.27 -0.36 -11.01
CA LEU A 44 -2.64 0.97 -10.52
C LEU A 44 -4.04 0.95 -9.90
N SER A 45 -5.00 0.29 -10.53
CA SER A 45 -6.36 0.13 -10.00
C SER A 45 -6.36 -0.58 -8.64
N ASN A 46 -5.65 -1.70 -8.54
CA ASN A 46 -5.51 -2.45 -7.29
C ASN A 46 -4.85 -1.61 -6.19
N ARG A 47 -3.80 -0.85 -6.52
CA ARG A 47 -3.15 0.05 -5.56
C ARG A 47 -4.11 1.13 -5.05
N THR A 48 -4.89 1.73 -5.94
CA THR A 48 -5.88 2.74 -5.57
C THR A 48 -6.93 2.14 -4.63
N GLN A 49 -7.47 0.96 -4.95
CA GLN A 49 -8.45 0.28 -4.10
C GLN A 49 -7.89 -0.05 -2.71
N LEU A 50 -6.65 -0.53 -2.63
CA LEU A 50 -5.99 -0.80 -1.35
C LEU A 50 -5.79 0.48 -0.52
N VAL A 51 -5.38 1.58 -1.16
CA VAL A 51 -5.21 2.87 -0.49
C VAL A 51 -6.54 3.40 0.01
N GLU A 52 -7.58 3.36 -0.80
CA GLU A 52 -8.94 3.78 -0.41
C GLU A 52 -9.48 2.95 0.75
N GLY A 53 -9.32 1.62 0.69
CA GLY A 53 -9.70 0.72 1.77
C GLY A 53 -8.96 1.04 3.08
N ASN A 54 -7.65 1.27 3.00
CA ASN A 54 -6.84 1.66 4.16
C ASN A 54 -7.25 3.01 4.75
N ILE A 55 -7.57 3.99 3.89
CA ILE A 55 -8.09 5.30 4.33
C ILE A 55 -9.41 5.13 5.08
N GLY A 56 -10.32 4.30 4.56
CA GLY A 56 -11.58 3.97 5.23
C GLY A 56 -11.35 3.40 6.63
N LEU A 57 -10.52 2.36 6.73
CA LEU A 57 -10.18 1.72 8.01
C LEU A 57 -9.56 2.69 9.02
N LEU A 58 -8.64 3.55 8.57
CA LEU A 58 -8.01 4.55 9.42
C LEU A 58 -9.01 5.62 9.91
N ASN A 59 -9.95 6.02 9.06
CA ASN A 59 -11.01 6.96 9.42
C ASN A 59 -11.95 6.35 10.46
N ASP A 60 -12.34 5.10 10.30
CA ASP A 60 -13.19 4.38 11.25
C ASP A 60 -12.50 4.23 12.62
N LEU A 61 -11.23 3.81 12.61
CA LEU A 61 -10.42 3.73 13.83
C LEU A 61 -10.33 5.10 14.52
N TYR A 62 -10.10 6.16 13.77
CA TYR A 62 -10.04 7.51 14.31
C TYR A 62 -11.37 7.95 14.94
N ALA A 63 -12.50 7.60 14.31
CA ALA A 63 -13.84 7.86 14.87
C ALA A 63 -14.06 7.13 16.19
N ILE A 64 -13.64 5.86 16.29
CA ILE A 64 -13.71 5.07 17.53
C ILE A 64 -12.85 5.71 18.62
N ILE A 65 -11.60 6.05 18.32
CA ILE A 65 -10.68 6.69 19.29
C ILE A 65 -11.26 8.00 19.81
N LYS A 66 -11.82 8.85 18.94
CA LYS A 66 -12.51 10.08 19.37
C LYS A 66 -13.66 9.79 20.30
N ARG A 67 -14.48 8.78 20.00
CA ARG A 67 -15.62 8.40 20.84
C ARG A 67 -15.17 7.98 22.22
N ILE A 68 -14.15 7.13 22.31
CA ILE A 68 -13.55 6.69 23.58
C ILE A 68 -13.04 7.90 24.37
N CYS A 69 -12.27 8.80 23.74
CA CYS A 69 -11.79 10.01 24.39
C CYS A 69 -12.93 10.87 24.94
N LYS A 70 -13.98 11.09 24.13
CA LYS A 70 -15.12 11.93 24.52
C LYS A 70 -15.89 11.31 25.68
N THR A 71 -16.22 10.01 25.58
CA THR A 71 -16.97 9.30 26.61
C THR A 71 -16.16 9.17 27.91
N GLY A 72 -14.88 8.79 27.83
CA GLY A 72 -14.01 8.68 29.01
C GLY A 72 -13.84 10.01 29.74
N LYS A 73 -13.61 11.10 29.00
CA LYS A 73 -13.58 12.44 29.59
C LYS A 73 -14.90 12.80 30.26
N ALA A 74 -16.04 12.53 29.63
CA ALA A 74 -17.35 12.84 30.21
C ALA A 74 -17.63 12.04 31.50
N LEU A 75 -17.26 10.76 31.54
CA LEU A 75 -17.48 9.88 32.70
C LEU A 75 -16.62 10.28 33.91
N TYR A 76 -15.36 10.63 33.67
CA TYR A 76 -14.41 10.90 34.76
C TYR A 76 -14.27 12.37 35.13
N LYS A 77 -14.91 13.28 34.39
CA LYS A 77 -14.84 14.73 34.65
C LYS A 77 -15.26 15.08 36.08
N ASP A 78 -16.38 14.51 36.54
CA ASP A 78 -16.97 14.87 37.82
C ASP A 78 -16.68 13.83 38.91
N SER A 79 -16.42 12.57 38.53
CA SER A 79 -16.18 11.46 39.47
C SER A 79 -14.72 11.27 39.85
N MET A 80 -13.78 11.36 38.90
CA MET A 80 -12.35 11.18 39.13
C MET A 80 -11.51 12.03 38.15
N PRO A 81 -11.35 13.34 38.42
CA PRO A 81 -10.68 14.26 37.50
C PRO A 81 -9.24 13.85 37.13
N VAL A 82 -8.56 13.14 38.04
CA VAL A 82 -7.18 12.64 37.83
C VAL A 82 -7.07 11.64 36.66
N LYS A 83 -8.17 10.96 36.28
CA LYS A 83 -8.18 10.00 35.16
C LYS A 83 -8.52 10.64 33.80
N VAL A 84 -8.99 11.88 33.78
CA VAL A 84 -9.35 12.60 32.54
C VAL A 84 -8.17 12.73 31.54
N PRO A 85 -6.90 12.95 31.98
CA PRO A 85 -5.75 12.99 31.10
C PRO A 85 -5.49 11.69 30.34
N ASP A 86 -5.87 10.54 30.89
CA ASP A 86 -5.67 9.22 30.25
C ASP A 86 -6.56 9.07 29.01
N TYR A 87 -7.72 9.72 28.99
CA TYR A 87 -8.65 9.74 27.86
C TYR A 87 -8.37 10.88 26.87
N THR A 88 -7.12 11.32 26.77
CA THR A 88 -6.67 12.24 25.71
C THR A 88 -6.02 11.46 24.57
N PHE A 89 -6.13 11.99 23.36
CA PHE A 89 -5.51 11.38 22.19
C PHE A 89 -3.99 11.21 22.35
N SER A 90 -3.33 12.16 23.01
CA SER A 90 -1.89 12.12 23.29
C SER A 90 -1.51 10.97 24.23
N SER A 91 -2.30 10.72 25.27
CA SER A 91 -2.07 9.61 26.21
C SER A 91 -2.27 8.26 25.54
N LEU A 92 -3.37 8.09 24.80
CA LEU A 92 -3.63 6.87 24.02
C LEU A 92 -2.55 6.62 22.97
N LYS A 93 -2.10 7.67 22.26
CA LYS A 93 -1.00 7.56 21.28
C LYS A 93 0.30 7.11 21.96
N LYS A 94 0.62 7.65 23.13
CA LYS A 94 1.82 7.26 23.90
C LYS A 94 1.73 5.80 24.36
N GLU A 95 0.56 5.36 24.80
CA GLU A 95 0.33 3.98 25.22
C GLU A 95 0.49 2.99 24.06
N VAL A 96 -0.13 3.28 22.91
CA VAL A 96 0.03 2.46 21.69
C VAL A 96 1.50 2.40 21.26
N GLY A 97 2.21 3.53 21.29
CA GLY A 97 3.64 3.57 20.96
C GLY A 97 4.50 2.70 21.89
N ASN A 98 4.22 2.74 23.20
CA ASN A 98 4.94 1.91 24.18
C ASN A 98 4.62 0.42 24.04
N GLN A 99 3.38 0.06 23.65
CA GLN A 99 3.00 -1.32 23.39
C GLN A 99 3.66 -1.88 22.11
N ALA A 100 3.79 -1.05 21.07
CA ALA A 100 4.51 -1.44 19.84
C ALA A 100 5.99 -1.75 20.12
N ILE A 101 6.67 -0.88 20.87
CA ILE A 101 8.08 -1.09 21.27
C ILE A 101 8.25 -2.35 22.12
N LYS A 102 7.33 -2.60 23.07
CA LYS A 102 7.34 -3.82 23.88
C LYS A 102 7.17 -5.08 23.03
N LYS A 103 6.31 -5.04 22.02
CA LYS A 103 6.10 -6.17 21.12
C LYS A 103 7.34 -6.49 20.29
N GLU A 104 7.99 -5.48 19.72
CA GLU A 104 9.23 -5.65 18.95
C GLU A 104 10.38 -6.19 19.80
N THR A 105 10.52 -5.71 21.06
CA THR A 105 11.56 -6.17 21.98
C THR A 105 11.37 -7.64 22.40
N LEU A 106 10.12 -8.11 22.45
CA LEU A 106 9.79 -9.51 22.77
C LEU A 106 10.02 -10.45 21.56
N GLU A 107 9.87 -9.94 20.34
CA GLU A 107 10.11 -10.69 19.10
C GLU A 107 11.60 -10.74 18.71
N SER A 108 12.43 -9.77 19.14
CA SER A 108 13.88 -9.74 18.86
C SER A 108 14.75 -10.49 19.88
N GLY A 109 14.18 -10.99 20.99
CA GLY A 109 14.90 -11.58 22.13
C GLY A 109 15.33 -13.04 21.99
N GLN A 110 15.24 -13.66 20.80
CA GLN A 110 15.61 -15.08 20.57
C GLN A 110 16.95 -15.30 19.84
N ASN A 111 17.90 -14.37 19.90
CA ASN A 111 19.28 -14.66 19.47
C ASN A 111 20.31 -14.39 20.58
N THR A 112 20.90 -15.48 21.05
CA THR A 112 21.94 -15.64 22.08
C THR A 112 23.20 -14.80 21.82
N PRO A 113 23.86 -14.23 22.85
CA PRO A 113 25.29 -13.98 22.82
C PRO A 113 26.01 -15.17 23.46
N ILE A 114 26.66 -15.99 22.63
CA ILE A 114 27.77 -16.84 23.06
C ILE A 114 28.98 -15.91 23.25
N GLY A 115 29.55 -15.87 24.45
CA GLY A 115 30.90 -15.35 24.63
C GLY A 115 31.10 -14.54 25.90
N GLU A 116 31.31 -15.22 27.03
CA GLU A 116 32.22 -14.75 28.08
C GLU A 116 32.56 -15.90 29.04
N THR A 117 33.66 -16.58 28.77
CA THR A 117 34.51 -17.14 29.83
C THR A 117 35.96 -16.91 29.40
N VAL A 118 36.52 -15.81 29.89
CA VAL A 118 37.94 -15.52 29.89
C VAL A 118 38.59 -16.45 30.92
N THR A 119 39.57 -17.24 30.47
CA THR A 119 40.50 -18.03 31.30
C THR A 119 41.36 -17.17 32.22
#